data_AF-A0A935T7Y9-F1
#
_entry.id   AF-A0A935T7Y9-F1
#
_cell.length_a   1.000
_cell.length_b   1.000
_cell.length_c   1.000
_cell.angle_alpha   90.00
_cell.angle_beta   90.00
_cell.angle_gamma   90.00
#
_symmetry.space_group_name_H-M   'P 1'
#
loop_
_entity.id
_entity.type
_entity.pdbx_description
1 polymer ?
#
loop_
_entity_poly.entity_id
_entity_poly.type
_entity_poly.pdbx_seq_one_letter_code
_entity_poly.pdbx_strand_id
1 'polypeptide(L)'
;MSHYRFFVIETYENRGEPSNKKVRAKPLPGQGVSPNLNVECSTAMRESHPPGTLFKVDCKVTNREGTPFLYRHFMWPYEVLTQEQAKQFIEHRFAKQPHKNERA
;
A
#
# COMPACT_ATOMS: atom_id res chain seq x y z
N MET A 1 -5.54 15.08 13.77
CA MET A 1 -6.34 14.66 12.59
C MET A 1 -5.68 13.44 11.96
N SER A 2 -6.43 12.38 11.67
CA SER A 2 -5.88 11.22 10.95
C SER A 2 -5.70 11.60 9.48
N HIS A 3 -4.46 11.72 8.99
CA HIS A 3 -4.19 12.06 7.60
C HIS A 3 -4.20 10.80 6.72
N TYR A 4 -5.27 10.62 5.95
CA TYR A 4 -5.31 9.63 4.88
C TYR A 4 -4.40 10.09 3.74
N ARG A 5 -3.62 9.16 3.21
CA ARG A 5 -2.76 9.37 2.05
C ARG A 5 -2.89 8.17 1.13
N PHE A 6 -2.63 8.39 -0.15
CA PHE A 6 -2.61 7.30 -1.12
C PHE A 6 -1.31 6.51 -0.97
N PHE A 7 -1.45 5.19 -0.87
CA PHE A 7 -0.38 4.20 -0.86
C PHE A 7 -0.66 3.15 -1.93
N VAL A 8 0.41 2.57 -2.45
CA VAL A 8 0.36 1.37 -3.28
C VAL A 8 0.63 0.16 -2.41
N ILE A 9 -0.29 -0.79 -2.43
CA ILE A 9 -0.17 -2.06 -1.70
C ILE A 9 -0.13 -3.22 -2.67
N GLU A 10 0.59 -4.26 -2.31
CA GLU A 10 0.71 -5.51 -3.04
C GLU A 10 0.04 -6.63 -2.23
N THR A 11 -0.80 -7.43 -2.87
CA THR A 11 -1.34 -8.65 -2.26
C THR A 11 -0.34 -9.80 -2.33
N TYR A 12 -0.32 -10.67 -1.33
CA TYR A 12 0.52 -11.88 -1.34
C TYR A 12 -0.18 -13.05 -0.65
N GLU A 13 0.18 -14.27 -1.05
CA GLU A 13 -0.31 -15.48 -0.39
C GLU A 13 0.34 -15.64 0.97
N ASN A 14 -0.49 -15.90 1.97
CA ASN A 14 -0.03 -16.28 3.28
C ASN A 14 0.41 -17.75 3.28
N ARG A 15 1.72 -18.00 3.29
CA ARG A 15 2.34 -19.34 3.30
C ARG A 15 2.84 -19.73 4.68
N GLY A 16 2.01 -19.56 5.72
CA GLY A 16 2.31 -20.03 7.07
C GLY A 16 2.50 -18.95 8.14
N GLU A 17 2.10 -17.70 7.88
CA GLU A 17 1.96 -16.70 8.95
C GLU A 17 0.82 -17.10 9.90
N PRO A 18 0.88 -16.68 11.19
CA PRO A 18 -0.15 -16.97 12.20
C PRO A 18 -1.54 -16.35 11.93
N SER A 19 -1.78 -15.83 10.72
CA SER A 19 -3.07 -15.28 10.30
C SER A 19 -3.93 -16.33 9.59
N ASN A 20 -5.21 -16.43 9.96
CA ASN A 20 -6.19 -17.28 9.25
C ASN A 20 -6.53 -16.78 7.83
N LYS A 21 -5.99 -15.64 7.39
CA LYS A 21 -6.27 -15.06 6.08
C LYS A 21 -5.32 -15.64 5.03
N LYS A 22 -5.88 -16.19 3.95
CA LYS A 22 -5.14 -16.77 2.82
C LYS A 22 -4.39 -15.73 2.00
N VAL A 23 -4.98 -14.55 1.83
CA VAL A 23 -4.37 -13.44 1.09
C VAL A 23 -4.18 -12.24 2.03
N ARG A 24 -2.97 -11.73 2.05
CA ARG A 24 -2.53 -10.59 2.87
C ARG A 24 -2.11 -9.45 1.94
N ALA A 25 -1.89 -8.27 2.51
CA ALA A 25 -1.42 -7.12 1.75
C ALA A 25 -0.31 -6.40 2.51
N LYS A 26 0.65 -5.87 1.76
CA LYS A 26 1.80 -5.12 2.26
C LYS A 26 2.01 -3.85 1.42
N PRO A 27 2.52 -2.75 1.96
CA PRO A 27 2.86 -1.59 1.15
C PRO A 27 4.12 -1.87 0.31
N LEU A 28 4.18 -1.30 -0.89
CA LEU A 28 5.42 -1.28 -1.66
C LEU A 28 6.51 -0.45 -0.97
N PRO A 29 7.79 -0.81 -1.11
CA PRO A 29 8.92 -0.04 -0.60
C PRO A 29 8.99 1.35 -1.26
N GLY A 30 9.60 2.32 -0.58
CA GLY A 30 9.78 3.68 -1.10
C GLY A 30 8.66 4.67 -0.75
N GLN A 31 7.65 4.25 0.01
CA GLN A 31 6.50 5.09 0.40
C GLN A 31 6.62 5.72 1.80
N GLY A 32 7.80 5.68 2.40
CA GLY A 32 8.03 6.17 3.77
C GLY A 32 7.40 5.30 4.88
N VAL A 33 6.98 4.08 4.55
CA VAL A 33 6.51 3.05 5.49
C VAL A 33 7.27 1.75 5.26
N SER A 34 7.37 0.91 6.28
CA SER A 34 8.03 -0.39 6.15
C SER A 34 7.25 -1.32 5.21
N PRO A 35 7.91 -2.04 4.27
CA PRO A 35 7.25 -3.03 3.42
C PRO A 35 6.77 -4.26 4.20
N ASN A 36 7.20 -4.43 5.44
CA ASN A 36 6.71 -5.50 6.34
C ASN A 36 5.50 -5.06 7.17
N LEU A 37 4.98 -3.85 6.93
CA LEU A 37 3.87 -3.30 7.69
C LEU A 37 2.56 -3.99 7.31
N ASN A 38 1.78 -4.36 8.32
CA ASN A 38 0.46 -4.94 8.09
C ASN A 38 -0.50 -3.92 7.48
N VAL A 39 -1.24 -4.35 6.45
CA VAL A 39 -2.31 -3.55 5.84
C VAL A 39 -3.66 -4.18 6.17
N GLU A 40 -4.45 -3.46 6.96
CA GLU A 40 -5.84 -3.75 7.20
C GLU A 40 -6.68 -3.19 6.06
N CYS A 41 -7.21 -4.10 5.24
CA CYS A 41 -8.05 -3.80 4.09
C CYS A 41 -9.13 -4.87 3.93
N SER A 42 -10.12 -4.59 3.08
CA SER A 42 -11.25 -5.52 2.84
C SER A 42 -10.74 -6.88 2.36
N THR A 43 -11.26 -7.95 3.00
CA THR A 43 -10.93 -9.33 2.59
C THR A 43 -11.46 -9.60 1.18
N ALA A 44 -12.67 -9.12 0.86
CA ALA A 44 -13.27 -9.27 -0.46
C ALA A 44 -12.38 -8.69 -1.58
N MET A 45 -11.76 -7.53 -1.35
CA MET A 45 -10.84 -6.94 -2.33
C MET A 45 -9.58 -7.79 -2.56
N ARG A 46 -9.02 -8.37 -1.49
CA ARG A 46 -7.80 -9.19 -1.62
C ARG A 46 -8.09 -10.52 -2.31
N GLU A 47 -9.28 -11.08 -2.10
CA GLU A 47 -9.70 -12.36 -2.68
C GLU A 47 -10.28 -12.21 -4.08
N SER A 48 -10.73 -11.02 -4.48
CA SER A 48 -11.25 -10.76 -5.83
C SER A 48 -10.17 -10.64 -6.92
N HIS A 49 -8.89 -10.64 -6.55
CA HIS A 49 -7.76 -10.50 -7.47
C HIS A 49 -6.67 -11.51 -7.16
N PRO A 50 -5.86 -11.91 -8.15
CA PRO A 50 -4.73 -12.81 -7.91
C PRO A 50 -3.70 -12.17 -6.96
N PRO A 51 -3.02 -12.96 -6.13
CA PRO A 51 -1.84 -12.52 -5.38
C PRO A 51 -0.79 -11.89 -6.31
N GLY A 52 -0.12 -10.83 -5.85
CA GLY A 52 0.82 -10.01 -6.64
C GLY A 52 0.17 -8.80 -7.30
N THR A 53 -1.14 -8.61 -7.13
CA THR A 53 -1.83 -7.43 -7.67
C THR A 53 -1.49 -6.19 -6.87
N LEU A 54 -1.25 -5.08 -7.58
CA LEU A 54 -0.95 -3.78 -7.01
C LEU A 54 -2.20 -2.91 -6.97
N PHE A 55 -2.48 -2.35 -5.81
CA PHE A 55 -3.62 -1.47 -5.59
C PHE A 55 -3.17 -0.13 -5.08
N LYS A 56 -3.62 0.94 -5.73
CA LYS A 56 -3.56 2.30 -5.18
C LYS A 56 -4.79 2.53 -4.34
N VAL A 57 -4.54 2.83 -3.07
CA VAL A 57 -5.56 2.87 -2.03
C VAL A 57 -5.29 4.02 -1.09
N ASP A 58 -6.33 4.62 -0.56
CA ASP A 58 -6.21 5.48 0.61
C ASP A 58 -5.91 4.63 1.86
N CYS A 59 -4.90 5.01 2.61
CA CYS A 59 -4.66 4.46 3.93
C CYS A 59 -4.28 5.57 4.90
N LYS A 60 -4.60 5.39 6.17
CA LYS A 60 -3.95 6.11 7.26
C LYS A 60 -2.93 5.20 7.93
N VAL A 61 -1.78 5.78 8.29
CA VAL A 61 -0.84 5.11 9.19
C VAL A 61 -1.40 5.28 10.60
N THR A 62 -1.62 4.17 11.29
CA THR A 62 -2.14 4.14 12.65
C THR A 62 -1.33 3.14 13.46
N ASN A 63 -1.48 3.16 14.78
CA ASN A 63 -0.79 2.29 15.70
C ASN A 63 -1.82 1.59 16.58
N ARG A 64 -1.62 0.29 16.81
CA ARG A 64 -2.38 -0.51 17.77
C ARG A 64 -1.39 -1.08 18.76
N GLU A 65 -1.50 -0.66 20.02
CA GLU A 65 -0.67 -1.18 21.11
C GLU A 65 0.85 -1.10 20.83
N GLY A 66 1.29 0.00 20.21
CA GLY A 66 2.69 0.22 19.83
C GLY A 66 3.11 -0.38 18.48
N THR A 67 2.26 -1.18 17.84
CA THR A 67 2.53 -1.74 16.50
C THR A 67 1.92 -0.85 15.42
N PRO A 68 2.71 -0.24 14.53
CA PRO A 68 2.17 0.52 13.42
C PRO A 68 1.52 -0.41 12.37
N PHE A 69 0.44 0.06 11.74
CA PHE A 69 -0.23 -0.62 10.63
C PHE A 69 -0.91 0.40 9.69
N LEU A 70 -1.15 0.00 8.45
CA LEU A 70 -1.97 0.78 7.52
C LEU A 70 -3.42 0.37 7.66
N TYR A 71 -4.29 1.33 7.93
CA TYR A 71 -5.72 1.13 7.93
C TYR A 71 -6.35 1.75 6.70
N ARG A 72 -7.15 0.96 5.99
CA ARG A 72 -8.01 1.41 4.89
C ARG A 72 -9.48 1.17 5.22
N HIS A 73 -10.30 2.16 4.88
CA HIS A 73 -11.74 2.00 4.98
C HIS A 73 -12.29 1.10 3.85
N PHE A 74 -13.07 0.08 4.19
CA PHE A 74 -13.52 -0.96 3.25
C PHE A 74 -14.45 -0.46 2.13
N MET A 75 -15.15 0.67 2.33
CA MET A 75 -16.05 1.26 1.33
C MET A 75 -15.35 2.17 0.32
N TRP A 76 -14.08 2.54 0.55
CA TRP A 76 -13.43 3.51 -0.33
C TRP A 76 -12.98 2.83 -1.62
N PRO A 77 -13.00 3.53 -2.76
CA PRO A 77 -12.60 2.97 -4.05
C PRO A 77 -11.11 2.61 -4.07
N TYR A 78 -10.75 1.65 -4.92
CA TYR A 78 -9.35 1.33 -5.24
C TYR A 78 -9.14 1.37 -6.74
N GLU A 79 -7.88 1.62 -7.11
CA GLU A 79 -7.41 1.47 -8.49
C GLU A 79 -6.41 0.31 -8.54
N VAL A 80 -6.58 -0.59 -9.51
CA VAL A 80 -5.58 -1.61 -9.82
C VAL A 80 -4.53 -0.98 -10.72
N LEU A 81 -3.26 -1.10 -10.35
CA LEU A 81 -2.14 -0.54 -11.08
C LEU A 81 -1.24 -1.64 -11.65
N THR A 82 -0.55 -1.33 -12.74
CA THR A 82 0.61 -2.12 -13.20
C THR A 82 1.85 -1.80 -12.35
N GLN A 83 2.88 -2.66 -12.44
CA GLN A 83 4.18 -2.44 -11.79
C GLN A 83 4.79 -1.09 -12.18
N GLU A 84 4.64 -0.67 -13.43
CA GLU A 84 5.14 0.62 -13.93
C GLU A 84 4.37 1.80 -13.34
N GLN A 85 3.04 1.75 -13.36
CA GLN A 85 2.18 2.79 -12.78
C GLN A 85 2.41 2.95 -11.28
N ALA A 86 2.60 1.84 -10.57
CA ALA A 86 2.93 1.84 -9.16
C ALA A 86 4.26 2.52 -8.87
N LYS A 87 5.32 2.18 -9.63
CA LYS A 87 6.63 2.83 -9.50
C LYS A 87 6.53 4.32 -9.78
N GLN A 88 5.90 4.71 -10.89
CA GLN A 88 5.70 6.12 -11.25
C GLN A 88 4.96 6.89 -10.15
N PHE A 89 3.92 6.30 -9.56
CA PHE A 89 3.19 6.91 -8.46
C PHE A 89 4.08 7.10 -7.22
N ILE A 90 4.88 6.09 -6.86
CA ILE A 90 5.80 6.15 -5.72
C ILE A 90 6.87 7.22 -5.97
N GLU A 91 7.45 7.26 -7.16
CA GLU A 91 8.43 8.27 -7.55
C GLU A 91 7.83 9.68 -7.50
N HIS A 92 6.67 9.90 -8.11
CA HIS A 92 6.05 11.23 -8.15
C HIS A 92 5.59 11.71 -6.76
N ARG A 93 5.11 10.81 -5.90
CA ARG A 93 4.49 11.18 -4.62
C ARG A 93 5.44 11.12 -3.43
N PHE A 94 6.41 10.21 -3.43
CA PHE A 94 7.29 9.91 -2.30
C PHE A 94 8.77 10.07 -2.59
N ALA A 95 9.23 9.91 -3.83
CA ALA A 95 10.60 10.31 -4.14
C ALA A 95 10.67 11.84 -4.05
N LYS A 96 11.73 12.33 -3.39
CA LYS A 96 12.09 13.75 -3.46
C LYS A 96 12.20 14.08 -4.95
N GLN A 97 11.35 14.99 -5.45
CA GLN A 97 11.47 15.50 -6.82
C GLN A 97 12.95 15.78 -7.09
N PRO A 98 13.58 15.12 -8.07
CA PRO A 98 14.87 15.61 -8.53
C PRO A 98 14.61 17.03 -9.02
N HIS A 99 15.22 17.99 -8.34
CA HIS A 99 15.31 19.37 -8.77
C HIS A 99 15.62 19.35 -10.27
N LYS A 100 14.67 19.81 -11.09
CA LYS A 100 14.93 20.17 -12.47
C LYS A 100 15.93 21.32 -12.41
N ASN A 101 17.20 21.02 -12.62
CA ASN A 101 18.15 22.05 -13.02
C ASN A 101 17.92 22.31 -14.50
N GLU A 102 16.92 23.13 -14.83
CA GLU A 102 16.89 23.78 -16.14
C GLU A 102 17.99 24.85 -16.13
N ARG A 103 19.21 24.44 -16.49
CA ARG A 103 20.24 25.35 -16.98
C ARG A 103 19.92 25.61 -18.45
N ALA A 104 19.22 26.72 -18.70
CA ALA A 104 19.23 27.42 -19.98
C ALA A 104 20.31 28.51 -19.93
#